data_AF-A0A2W5XJJ6-F1
#
_entry.id   AF-A0A2W5XJJ6-F1
#
_cell.length_a   1.000
_cell.length_b   1.000
_cell.length_c   1.000
_cell.angle_alpha   90.00
_cell.angle_beta   90.00
_cell.angle_gamma   90.00
#
_symmetry.space_group_name_H-M   'P 1'
#
loop_
_entity.id
_entity.type
_entity.pdbx_description
1 polymer ?
#
loop_
_entity_poly.entity_id
_entity_poly.type
_entity_poly.pdbx_seq_one_letter_code
_entity_poly.pdbx_strand_id
1 'polypeptide(L)'
;MAEELRFFLRTALYSVFIGTVYWLVSYEVAGSVLLAFVVLAAGSVVGVSLVLARSAAGEIVPVGDGPAHRLLGAAMRVVGFTEPGSPALSQPLEARPQPFPRSSIWPLVAGFATLLAGLGLVYGPWLLLPGIAVGALAGWGWLTQMDRP
;
A
#
# COMPACT_ATOMS: atom_id res chain seq x y z
N MET A 1 -0.85 -10.68 -5.88
CA MET A 1 0.15 -10.60 -4.79
C MET A 1 1.61 -10.67 -5.28
N ALA A 2 2.11 -11.81 -5.77
CA ALA A 2 3.54 -11.91 -6.13
C ALA A 2 3.98 -10.92 -7.23
N GLU A 3 3.16 -10.73 -8.27
CA GLU A 3 3.49 -9.80 -9.36
C GLU A 3 3.39 -8.32 -8.95
N GLU A 4 2.40 -7.97 -8.12
CA GLU A 4 2.28 -6.62 -7.54
C GLU A 4 3.50 -6.27 -6.68
N LEU A 5 3.94 -7.22 -5.83
CA LEU A 5 5.13 -7.03 -4.99
C LEU A 5 6.39 -6.84 -5.83
N ARG A 6 6.55 -7.61 -6.92
CA ARG A 6 7.67 -7.45 -7.86
C ARG A 6 7.64 -6.08 -8.52
N PHE A 7 6.47 -5.60 -8.93
CA PHE A 7 6.31 -4.28 -9.51
C PHE A 7 6.77 -3.17 -8.53
N PHE A 8 6.29 -3.21 -7.29
CA PHE A 8 6.70 -2.23 -6.27
C PHE A 8 8.18 -2.34 -5.91
N LEU A 9 8.72 -3.57 -5.82
CA LEU A 9 10.14 -3.80 -5.55
C LEU A 9 11.03 -3.24 -6.67
N ARG A 10 10.69 -3.50 -7.94
CA ARG A 10 11.42 -2.94 -9.10
C ARG A 10 11.36 -1.42 -9.10
N THR A 11 10.19 -0.86 -8.80
CA THR A 11 9.99 0.59 -8.72
C THR A 11 10.83 1.21 -7.60
N ALA A 12 10.87 0.57 -6.42
CA ALA A 12 11.69 1.01 -5.31
C ALA A 12 13.19 0.97 -5.66
N LEU A 13 13.67 -0.14 -6.22
CA LEU A 13 15.07 -0.30 -6.63
C LEU A 13 15.47 0.71 -7.72
N TYR A 14 14.63 0.88 -8.73
CA TYR A 14 14.85 1.87 -9.78
C TYR A 14 14.89 3.31 -9.21
N SER A 15 13.98 3.62 -8.28
CA SER A 15 13.93 4.94 -7.64
C SER A 15 15.14 5.22 -6.77
N VAL A 16 15.68 4.21 -6.06
CA VAL A 16 16.95 4.32 -5.32
C VAL A 16 18.10 4.61 -6.29
N PHE A 17 18.18 3.84 -7.38
CA PHE A 17 19.21 4.02 -8.39
C PHE A 17 19.16 5.43 -9.00
N ILE A 18 18.00 5.86 -9.50
CA ILE A 18 17.85 7.18 -10.11
C ILE A 18 18.05 8.30 -9.08
N GLY A 19 17.58 8.13 -7.84
CA GLY A 19 17.77 9.10 -6.77
C GLY A 19 19.25 9.31 -6.43
N THR A 20 20.03 8.23 -6.45
CA THR A 20 21.48 8.29 -6.23
C THR A 20 22.18 9.02 -7.37
N VAL A 21 21.87 8.66 -8.62
CA VAL A 21 22.43 9.35 -9.80
C VAL A 21 22.03 10.83 -9.80
N TYR A 22 20.77 11.12 -9.52
CA TYR A 22 20.23 12.47 -9.45
C TYR A 22 20.96 13.32 -8.42
N TRP A 23 21.15 12.81 -7.20
CA TRP A 23 21.88 13.53 -6.15
C TRP A 23 23.30 13.90 -6.59
N LEU A 24 24.01 12.93 -7.20
CA LEU A 24 25.40 13.12 -7.65
C LEU A 24 25.52 14.09 -8.83
N VAL A 25 24.49 14.19 -9.68
CA VAL A 25 24.52 15.05 -10.87
C VAL A 25 24.00 16.45 -10.56
N SER A 26 22.89 16.56 -9.84
CA SER A 26 22.18 17.83 -9.65
C SER A 26 22.58 18.58 -8.38
N TYR A 27 22.96 17.88 -7.32
CA TYR A 27 23.08 18.42 -5.95
C TYR A 27 21.87 19.27 -5.51
N GLU A 28 20.69 19.02 -6.07
CA GLU A 28 19.49 19.79 -5.77
C GLU A 28 18.71 19.15 -4.62
N VAL A 29 18.51 19.91 -3.55
CA VAL A 29 17.86 19.40 -2.32
C VAL A 29 16.39 19.03 -2.55
N ALA A 30 15.62 19.88 -3.23
CA ALA A 30 14.17 19.68 -3.36
C ALA A 30 13.84 18.41 -4.17
N GLY A 31 14.44 18.25 -5.36
CA GLY A 31 14.28 17.02 -6.15
C GLY A 31 14.77 15.76 -5.43
N SER A 32 15.84 15.86 -4.62
CA SER A 32 16.39 14.71 -3.91
C SER A 32 15.51 14.26 -2.74
N VAL A 33 14.92 15.23 -2.02
CA VAL A 33 13.92 14.95 -0.99
C VAL A 33 12.68 14.28 -1.61
N LEU A 34 12.20 14.78 -2.75
CA LEU A 34 11.09 14.15 -3.48
C LEU A 34 11.41 12.69 -3.84
N LEU A 35 12.58 12.42 -4.42
CA LEU A 35 12.99 11.06 -4.80
C LEU A 35 13.14 10.15 -3.57
N ALA A 36 13.66 10.67 -2.45
CA ALA A 36 13.72 9.94 -1.20
C ALA A 36 12.32 9.52 -0.71
N PHE A 37 11.33 10.42 -0.78
CA PHE A 37 9.95 10.09 -0.44
C PHE A 37 9.34 9.04 -1.37
N VAL A 38 9.65 9.07 -2.67
CA VAL A 38 9.21 8.04 -3.62
C VAL A 38 9.77 6.66 -3.25
N VAL A 39 11.07 6.59 -2.90
CA VAL A 39 11.71 5.37 -2.40
C VAL A 39 11.02 4.86 -1.13
N LEU A 40 10.76 5.75 -0.17
CA LEU A 40 10.10 5.39 1.08
C LEU A 40 8.67 4.88 0.83
N ALA A 41 7.90 5.54 -0.04
CA ALA A 41 6.55 5.12 -0.38
C ALA A 41 6.54 3.72 -1.00
N ALA A 42 7.32 3.50 -2.06
CA ALA A 42 7.39 2.20 -2.73
C ALA A 42 7.95 1.09 -1.81
N GLY A 43 8.99 1.41 -1.03
CA GLY A 43 9.58 0.49 -0.06
C GLY A 43 8.62 0.14 1.09
N SER A 44 7.78 1.07 1.53
CA SER A 44 6.80 0.84 2.59
C SER A 44 5.74 -0.18 2.18
N VAL A 45 5.27 -0.13 0.93
CA VAL A 45 4.32 -1.10 0.37
C VAL A 45 4.93 -2.50 0.41
N VAL A 46 6.17 -2.64 -0.09
CA VAL A 46 6.91 -3.91 -0.04
C VAL A 46 7.07 -4.40 1.40
N GLY A 47 7.49 -3.53 2.32
CA GLY A 47 7.68 -3.85 3.73
C GLY A 47 6.40 -4.35 4.40
N VAL A 48 5.29 -3.63 4.23
CA VAL A 48 3.98 -4.02 4.78
C VAL A 48 3.49 -5.33 4.18
N SER A 49 3.58 -5.50 2.87
CA SER A 49 3.22 -6.76 2.21
C SER A 49 4.04 -7.94 2.73
N LEU A 50 5.34 -7.76 3.00
CA LEU A 50 6.18 -8.80 3.58
C LEU A 50 5.82 -9.11 5.04
N VAL A 51 5.49 -8.11 5.85
CA VAL A 51 5.02 -8.30 7.22
C VAL A 51 3.71 -9.09 7.23
N LEU A 52 2.75 -8.71 6.38
CA LEU A 52 1.46 -9.39 6.25
C LEU A 52 1.62 -10.82 5.75
N ALA A 53 2.48 -11.04 4.74
CA ALA A 53 2.78 -12.38 4.23
C ALA A 53 3.44 -13.26 5.29
N ARG A 54 4.34 -12.70 6.11
CA ARG A 54 4.96 -13.41 7.24
C ARG A 54 3.95 -13.75 8.33
N SER A 55 3.06 -12.83 8.68
CA SER A 55 2.01 -13.10 9.67
C SER A 55 1.02 -14.17 9.20
N ALA A 56 0.74 -14.24 7.89
CA ALA A 56 -0.12 -15.28 7.31
C ALA A 56 0.59 -16.63 7.17
N ALA A 57 1.91 -16.66 6.96
CA ALA A 57 2.69 -17.88 6.79
C ALA A 57 3.13 -18.55 8.10
N GLY A 58 2.77 -17.98 9.27
CA GLY A 58 3.16 -18.46 10.60
C GLY A 58 2.69 -19.86 10.99
N GLU A 59 2.00 -20.58 10.09
CA GLU A 59 1.46 -21.93 10.34
C GLU A 59 2.19 -23.06 9.59
N ILE A 60 3.17 -22.76 8.73
CA ILE A 60 3.91 -23.79 7.98
C ILE A 60 5.40 -23.75 8.36
N VAL A 61 5.80 -24.63 9.28
CA VAL A 61 7.20 -24.96 9.58
C VAL A 61 7.59 -26.19 8.76
N PRO A 62 8.35 -26.08 7.65
CA PRO A 62 9.04 -27.23 7.09
C PRO A 62 10.40 -27.38 7.78
N VAL A 63 10.57 -28.56 8.36
CA VAL A 63 11.83 -29.12 8.86
C VAL A 63 12.78 -29.32 7.67
N GLY A 64 14.03 -28.82 7.78
CA GLY A 64 15.14 -29.18 6.88
C GLY A 64 15.82 -28.01 6.17
N ASP A 65 17.16 -28.05 6.15
CA ASP A 65 18.13 -27.28 5.36
C ASP A 65 18.56 -25.88 5.85
N GLY A 66 19.87 -25.64 5.72
CA GLY A 66 20.67 -24.66 6.48
C GLY A 66 20.36 -23.17 6.24
N PRO A 67 20.96 -22.27 7.05
CA PRO A 67 20.61 -20.84 7.09
C PRO A 67 20.80 -20.13 5.74
N ALA A 68 21.82 -20.52 4.96
CA ALA A 68 22.07 -19.97 3.63
C ALA A 68 20.98 -20.33 2.61
N HIS A 69 20.46 -21.56 2.64
CA HIS A 69 19.39 -22.00 1.75
C HIS A 69 18.04 -21.37 2.12
N ARG A 70 17.82 -21.06 3.41
CA ARG A 70 16.64 -20.30 3.86
C ARG A 70 16.69 -18.85 3.42
N LEU A 71 17.85 -18.20 3.49
CA LEU A 71 18.02 -16.82 3.02
C LEU A 71 17.91 -16.73 1.50
N LEU A 72 18.53 -17.67 0.77
CA LEU A 72 18.43 -17.74 -0.68
C LEU A 72 17.00 -18.09 -1.12
N GLY A 73 16.35 -19.05 -0.48
CA GLY A 73 14.96 -19.41 -0.75
C GLY A 73 13.98 -18.29 -0.41
N ALA A 74 14.20 -17.55 0.68
CA ALA A 74 13.43 -16.38 1.03
C ALA A 74 13.65 -15.24 0.02
N ALA A 75 14.90 -14.99 -0.39
CA ALA A 75 15.21 -13.99 -1.42
C ALA A 75 14.58 -14.35 -2.77
N MET A 76 14.70 -15.62 -3.20
CA MET A 76 14.09 -16.11 -4.44
C MET A 76 12.55 -16.11 -4.37
N ARG A 77 11.95 -16.28 -3.19
CA ARG A 77 10.50 -16.15 -2.97
C ARG A 77 10.03 -14.68 -3.00
N VAL A 78 10.84 -13.77 -2.44
CA VAL A 78 10.61 -12.31 -2.50
C VAL A 78 10.76 -11.78 -3.92
N VAL A 79 11.72 -12.32 -4.69
CA VAL A 79 11.93 -11.98 -6.11
C VAL A 79 10.93 -12.73 -7.02
N GLY A 80 10.33 -13.81 -6.53
CA GLY A 80 9.21 -14.50 -7.15
C GLY A 80 9.56 -15.66 -8.09
N PHE A 81 10.70 -16.31 -7.90
CA PHE A 81 11.05 -17.50 -8.70
C PHE A 81 10.38 -18.80 -8.22
N THR A 82 9.67 -18.79 -7.08
CA THR A 82 8.95 -19.97 -6.57
C THR A 82 7.60 -19.59 -5.95
N GLU A 83 6.54 -19.64 -6.75
CA GLU A 83 5.17 -19.83 -6.24
C GLU A 83 5.05 -21.32 -5.88
N PRO A 84 4.65 -21.71 -4.66
CA PRO A 84 4.25 -23.08 -4.40
C PRO A 84 3.04 -23.37 -5.28
N GLY A 85 3.23 -24.18 -6.33
CA GLY A 85 2.13 -24.74 -7.11
C GLY A 85 1.34 -25.66 -6.20
N SER A 86 0.41 -25.11 -5.42
CA SER A 86 -0.51 -25.89 -4.62
C SER A 86 -1.52 -26.52 -5.58
N PRO A 87 -1.64 -27.85 -5.66
CA PRO A 87 -2.70 -28.52 -6.42
C PRO A 87 -4.12 -28.19 -5.89
N ALA A 88 -4.23 -27.45 -4.78
CA ALA A 88 -5.50 -26.89 -4.30
C ALA A 88 -5.94 -25.62 -5.06
N LEU A 89 -5.05 -24.96 -5.81
CA LEU A 89 -5.36 -23.73 -6.57
C LEU A 89 -5.98 -24.02 -7.95
N SER A 90 -6.07 -25.28 -8.37
CA SER A 90 -6.75 -25.70 -9.61
C SER A 90 -8.24 -25.99 -9.43
N GLN A 91 -8.76 -25.93 -8.19
CA GLN A 91 -10.21 -25.85 -8.01
C GLN A 91 -10.63 -24.42 -8.37
N PRO A 92 -11.60 -24.21 -9.28
CA PRO A 92 -12.21 -22.91 -9.45
C PRO A 92 -12.67 -22.46 -8.07
N LEU A 93 -12.10 -21.39 -7.53
CA LEU A 93 -12.66 -20.79 -6.32
C LEU A 93 -14.14 -20.58 -6.64
N GLU A 94 -15.03 -21.23 -5.89
CA GLU A 94 -16.43 -20.84 -5.85
C GLU A 94 -16.42 -19.40 -5.33
N ALA A 95 -16.27 -18.45 -6.27
CA ALA A 95 -16.30 -17.05 -5.99
C ALA A 95 -17.72 -16.75 -5.59
N ARG A 96 -18.04 -16.98 -4.31
CA ARG A 96 -19.22 -16.39 -3.69
C ARG A 96 -19.15 -14.92 -4.08
N PRO A 97 -20.13 -14.40 -4.84
CA PRO A 97 -20.13 -13.01 -5.21
C PRO A 97 -20.08 -12.23 -3.91
N GLN A 98 -18.94 -11.62 -3.60
CA GLN A 98 -18.90 -10.69 -2.49
C GLN A 98 -19.87 -9.57 -2.87
N PRO A 99 -20.85 -9.26 -2.02
CA PRO A 99 -21.82 -8.24 -2.35
C PRO A 99 -21.06 -6.94 -2.60
N PHE A 100 -21.22 -6.39 -3.81
CA PHE A 100 -20.65 -5.08 -4.11
C PHE A 100 -21.16 -4.08 -3.07
N PRO A 101 -20.28 -3.18 -2.57
CA PRO A 101 -20.72 -2.16 -1.64
C PRO A 101 -21.87 -1.37 -2.26
N ARG A 102 -22.96 -1.21 -1.50
CA ARG A 102 -24.13 -0.42 -1.92
C ARG A 102 -23.69 1.02 -2.20
N SER A 103 -24.44 1.72 -3.06
CA SER A 103 -24.21 3.14 -3.34
C SER A 103 -24.07 3.93 -2.04
N SER A 104 -23.00 4.73 -1.92
CA SER A 104 -22.71 5.53 -0.73
C SER A 104 -22.43 6.98 -1.12
N ILE A 105 -22.97 7.92 -0.35
CA ILE A 105 -22.73 9.35 -0.52
C ILE A 105 -21.44 9.82 0.18
N TRP A 106 -20.88 9.01 1.09
CA TRP A 106 -19.74 9.44 1.91
C TRP A 106 -18.48 9.78 1.12
N PRO A 107 -18.12 9.08 0.02
CA PRO A 107 -17.00 9.49 -0.82
C PRO A 107 -17.17 10.90 -1.42
N LEU A 108 -18.40 11.27 -1.79
CA LEU A 108 -18.71 12.60 -2.31
C LEU A 108 -18.58 13.67 -1.20
N VAL A 109 -19.13 13.39 -0.02
CA VAL A 109 -19.03 14.29 1.14
C VAL A 109 -17.57 14.47 1.58
N ALA A 110 -16.77 13.40 1.57
CA ALA A 110 -15.35 13.46 1.85
C ALA A 110 -14.61 14.33 0.82
N GLY A 111 -14.90 14.17 -0.48
CA GLY A 111 -14.32 15.03 -1.52
C GLY A 111 -14.66 16.51 -1.33
N PHE A 112 -15.91 16.82 -0.96
CA PHE A 112 -16.32 18.18 -0.65
C PHE A 112 -15.63 18.74 0.60
N ALA A 113 -15.48 17.92 1.65
CA ALA A 113 -14.73 18.27 2.85
C ALA A 113 -13.25 18.59 2.55
N THR A 114 -12.60 17.78 1.71
CA THR A 114 -11.22 18.03 1.26
C THR A 114 -11.12 19.33 0.50
N LEU A 115 -12.07 19.62 -0.39
CA LEU A 115 -12.12 20.88 -1.12
C LEU A 115 -12.30 22.09 -0.19
N LEU A 116 -13.21 22.01 0.78
CA LEU A 116 -13.40 23.05 1.80
C LEU A 116 -12.15 23.26 2.66
N ALA A 117 -11.52 22.18 3.12
CA ALA A 117 -10.28 22.26 3.89
C ALA A 117 -9.15 22.89 3.06
N GLY A 118 -9.01 22.50 1.80
CA GLY A 118 -8.04 23.08 0.86
C GLY A 118 -8.28 24.58 0.64
N LEU A 119 -9.52 24.99 0.41
CA LEU A 119 -9.89 26.41 0.32
C LEU A 119 -9.64 27.14 1.64
N GLY A 120 -9.87 26.49 2.78
CA GLY A 120 -9.60 27.05 4.10
C GLY A 120 -8.12 27.33 4.37
N LEU A 121 -7.20 26.57 3.76
CA LEU A 121 -5.78 26.89 3.82
C LEU A 121 -5.44 28.20 3.09
N VAL A 122 -6.21 28.57 2.06
CA VAL A 122 -6.00 29.79 1.25
C VAL A 122 -6.76 30.99 1.83
N TYR A 123 -8.04 30.80 2.13
CA TYR A 123 -8.96 31.87 2.51
C TYR A 123 -9.13 32.01 4.03
N GLY A 124 -8.65 31.06 4.83
CA GLY A 124 -8.53 31.15 6.28
C GLY A 124 -9.37 30.14 7.10
N PRO A 125 -9.26 30.21 8.44
CA PRO A 125 -9.79 29.18 9.35
C PRO A 125 -11.29 28.92 9.27
N TRP A 126 -12.08 29.94 8.91
CA TRP A 126 -13.53 29.88 8.74
C TRP A 126 -14.03 28.86 7.73
N LEU A 127 -13.24 28.50 6.70
CA LEU A 127 -13.54 27.39 5.79
C LEU A 127 -12.81 26.09 6.18
N LEU A 128 -11.64 26.22 6.83
CA LEU A 128 -10.83 25.08 7.25
C LEU A 128 -11.53 24.25 8.34
N LEU A 129 -12.03 24.91 9.39
CA LEU A 129 -12.69 24.26 10.52
C LEU A 129 -13.94 23.47 10.10
N PRO A 130 -14.89 24.03 9.32
CA PRO A 130 -16.02 23.24 8.84
C PRO A 130 -15.57 22.15 7.86
N GLY A 131 -14.55 22.39 7.01
CA GLY A 131 -13.99 21.35 6.16
C GLY A 131 -13.48 20.13 6.94
N ILE A 132 -12.70 20.36 8.01
CA ILE A 132 -12.22 19.30 8.90
C ILE A 132 -13.38 18.60 9.60
N ALA A 133 -14.35 19.35 10.13
CA ALA A 133 -15.51 18.79 10.82
C ALA A 133 -16.36 17.90 9.89
N VAL A 134 -16.66 18.36 8.67
CA VAL A 134 -17.37 17.57 7.66
C VAL A 134 -16.55 16.36 7.24
N GLY A 135 -15.23 16.48 7.12
CA GLY A 135 -14.33 15.36 6.82
C GLY A 135 -14.36 14.27 7.89
N ALA A 136 -14.33 14.66 9.16
CA ALA A 136 -14.45 13.74 10.29
C ALA A 136 -15.82 13.03 10.30
N LEU A 137 -16.90 13.78 10.04
CA LEU A 137 -18.25 13.21 9.92
C LEU A 137 -18.37 12.26 8.73
N ALA A 138 -17.76 12.57 7.59
CA ALA A 138 -17.75 11.70 6.42
C ALA A 138 -17.01 10.39 6.70
N GLY A 139 -15.84 10.47 7.36
CA GLY A 139 -15.09 9.29 7.78
C GLY A 139 -15.88 8.41 8.76
N TRP A 140 -16.50 9.02 9.78
CA TRP A 140 -17.35 8.31 10.74
C TRP A 140 -18.58 7.68 10.08
N GLY A 141 -19.24 8.42 9.20
CA GLY A 141 -20.40 7.95 8.45
C GLY A 141 -20.06 6.77 7.55
N TRP A 142 -18.89 6.80 6.91
CA TRP A 142 -18.42 5.70 6.08
C TRP A 142 -18.12 4.45 6.91
N LEU A 143 -17.43 4.59 8.04
CA LEU A 143 -17.13 3.47 8.96
C LEU A 143 -18.43 2.83 9.47
N THR A 144 -19.35 3.62 10.01
CA THR A 144 -20.61 3.12 10.59
C THR A 144 -21.59 2.59 9.55
N GLN A 145 -21.46 2.96 8.27
CA GLN A 145 -22.26 2.37 7.20
C GLN A 145 -21.89 0.90 6.97
N MET A 146 -20.65 0.49 7.23
CA MET A 146 -20.21 -0.90 7.10
C MET A 146 -20.85 -1.81 8.17
N ASP A 147 -21.22 -1.24 9.32
CA ASP A 147 -21.79 -1.97 10.45
C ASP A 147 -23.32 -2.18 10.34
N ARG A 148 -23.99 -1.56 9.35
CA ARG A 148 -25.44 -1.67 9.15
C ARG A 148 -25.77 -2.69 8.03
N PRO A 149 -26.63 -3.70 8.29
CA PRO A 149 -26.95 -4.77 7.32
C PRO A 149 -27.71 -4.30 6.06
#